data_AF-A0A7C4Q0J4-F1
#
_entry.id   AF-A0A7C4Q0J4-F1
#
_cell.length_a   1.000
_cell.length_b   1.000
_cell.length_c   1.000
_cell.angle_alpha   90.00
_cell.angle_beta   90.00
_cell.angle_gamma   90.00
#
_symmetry.space_group_name_H-M   'P 1'
#
loop_
_entity.id
_entity.type
_entity.pdbx_description
1 polymer ?
#
loop_
_entity_poly.entity_id
_entity_poly.type
_entity_poly.pdbx_seq_one_letter_code
_entity_poly.pdbx_strand_id
1 'polypeptide(L)'
;MISGMASSAFNRTAMFLGLAAILGAGCSSPVSRWLGPVPDAEVDGIYHEVQPGETLNSICRNYSADIQEVAEVNGIEDPDSIRAGDRVFIPEASAVRKVGPETKGDERVQDSEVRRFSGDFIWPVDGVVTSRFGIRWGKRHDGIDIAAPEGTPVVAAAAGSVLFAGNEGGYGNLVILQHKKNMITIYAHNRSIEVKEADTVQQGQKIAQVGQTGRATGPHLHFEIREGRNPRNPLFFLPKK
;
A
#
# COMPACT_ATOMS: atom_id res chain seq x y z
N MET A 1 22.50 45.91 -57.87
CA MET A 1 22.12 46.64 -59.11
C MET A 1 20.85 45.96 -59.64
N ILE A 2 19.66 46.52 -59.82
CA ILE A 2 19.04 47.86 -59.90
C ILE A 2 17.55 47.57 -59.57
N SER A 3 16.93 48.11 -58.50
CA SER A 3 16.02 49.27 -58.45
C SER A 3 14.78 49.27 -59.39
N GLY A 4 13.61 49.63 -58.81
CA GLY A 4 12.39 50.17 -59.48
C GLY A 4 11.12 49.34 -59.22
N MET A 5 10.19 49.69 -58.31
CA MET A 5 9.15 50.75 -58.33
C MET A 5 8.29 50.72 -59.61
N ALA A 6 6.95 50.81 -59.69
CA ALA A 6 5.78 50.96 -58.81
C ALA A 6 4.56 50.51 -59.68
N SER A 7 3.36 50.16 -59.20
CA SER A 7 2.28 51.08 -58.80
C SER A 7 0.94 50.34 -58.94
N SER A 8 0.04 50.42 -57.96
CA SER A 8 -1.37 50.80 -58.14
C SER A 8 -2.13 50.68 -56.82
N ALA A 9 -2.58 51.82 -56.30
CA ALA A 9 -3.51 51.91 -55.19
C ALA A 9 -4.95 51.71 -55.69
N PHE A 10 -5.84 51.14 -54.85
CA PHE A 10 -7.17 51.72 -54.64
C PHE A 10 -7.80 51.25 -53.31
N ASN A 11 -8.26 52.26 -52.59
CA ASN A 11 -9.01 52.36 -51.34
C ASN A 11 -10.17 51.36 -51.17
N ARG A 12 -10.43 50.87 -49.95
CA ARG A 12 -11.67 51.16 -49.19
C ARG A 12 -11.80 50.42 -47.83
N THR A 13 -12.04 51.22 -46.80
CA THR A 13 -12.91 50.98 -45.64
C THR A 13 -12.34 50.21 -44.45
N ALA A 14 -12.20 50.95 -43.35
CA ALA A 14 -11.97 50.49 -42.01
C ALA A 14 -13.14 49.66 -41.47
N MET A 15 -12.83 48.63 -40.68
CA MET A 15 -13.72 48.19 -39.61
C MET A 15 -12.86 47.76 -38.42
N PHE A 16 -12.78 48.63 -37.42
CA PHE A 16 -12.37 48.27 -36.07
C PHE A 16 -13.44 47.35 -35.49
N LEU A 17 -13.05 46.14 -35.06
CA LEU A 17 -13.85 45.33 -34.17
C LEU A 17 -12.92 44.55 -33.22
N GLY A 18 -13.02 44.89 -31.95
CA GLY A 18 -13.18 43.88 -30.90
C GLY A 18 -11.95 43.11 -30.47
N LEU A 19 -11.28 43.66 -29.47
CA LEU A 19 -10.51 42.94 -28.46
C LEU A 19 -11.34 41.80 -27.83
N ALA A 20 -10.82 40.57 -27.85
CA ALA A 20 -11.04 39.56 -26.80
C ALA A 20 -10.05 38.39 -27.01
N ALA A 21 -8.80 38.56 -26.57
CA ALA A 21 -7.93 37.43 -26.33
C ALA A 21 -8.49 36.64 -25.13
N ILE A 22 -9.24 35.58 -25.40
CA ILE A 22 -9.60 34.60 -24.38
C ILE A 22 -8.32 33.83 -24.08
N LEU A 23 -7.57 34.32 -23.09
CA LEU A 23 -6.62 33.50 -22.34
C LEU A 23 -7.47 32.44 -21.63
N GLY A 24 -7.69 31.32 -22.32
CA GLY A 24 -8.15 30.09 -21.70
C GLY A 24 -7.05 29.63 -20.76
N ALA A 25 -7.08 30.13 -19.52
CA ALA A 25 -6.52 29.42 -18.39
C ALA A 25 -7.29 28.11 -18.30
N GLY A 26 -6.79 27.09 -19.01
CA GLY A 26 -7.17 25.71 -18.78
C GLY A 26 -6.71 25.36 -17.38
N CYS A 27 -7.55 25.63 -16.38
CA CYS A 27 -7.49 24.91 -15.13
C CYS A 27 -7.72 23.44 -15.51
N SER A 28 -6.63 22.70 -15.71
CA SER A 28 -6.68 21.25 -15.66
C SER A 28 -7.03 20.90 -14.22
N SER A 29 -8.33 20.85 -13.91
CA SER A 29 -8.80 20.20 -12.71
C SER A 29 -8.16 18.81 -12.70
N PRO A 30 -7.45 18.41 -11.63
CA PRO A 30 -6.92 17.06 -11.56
C PRO A 30 -8.08 16.11 -11.78
N VAL A 31 -7.98 15.28 -12.82
CA VAL A 31 -8.97 14.24 -13.08
C VAL A 31 -8.92 13.32 -11.86
N SER A 32 -9.93 13.44 -11.00
CA SER A 32 -10.04 12.65 -9.78
C SER A 32 -9.92 11.17 -10.15
N ARG A 33 -8.87 10.51 -9.66
CA ARG A 33 -8.65 9.09 -9.93
C ARG A 33 -9.47 8.30 -8.93
N TRP A 34 -10.39 7.51 -9.47
CA TRP A 34 -11.21 6.59 -8.70
C TRP A 34 -10.36 5.35 -8.33
N LEU A 35 -10.27 5.04 -7.05
CA LEU A 35 -9.29 4.09 -6.53
C LEU A 35 -9.78 2.66 -6.31
N GLY A 36 -11.07 2.36 -6.32
CA GLY A 36 -11.55 1.01 -5.98
C GLY A 36 -12.97 0.73 -6.44
N PRO A 37 -13.46 -0.52 -6.40
CA PRO A 37 -14.82 -0.88 -6.79
C PRO A 37 -15.87 -0.07 -6.02
N VAL A 38 -17.03 0.20 -6.65
CA VAL A 38 -18.16 0.81 -5.94
C VAL A 38 -18.55 -0.19 -4.84
N PRO A 39 -18.65 0.22 -3.56
CA PRO A 39 -19.21 -0.66 -2.55
C PRO A 39 -20.55 -1.19 -3.07
N ASP A 40 -20.84 -2.48 -2.90
CA ASP A 40 -22.23 -2.92 -2.96
C ASP A 40 -23.03 -2.00 -2.02
N ALA A 41 -24.25 -1.66 -2.41
CA ALA A 41 -25.08 -0.62 -1.78
C ALA A 41 -25.43 -0.86 -0.28
N GLU A 42 -24.75 -1.79 0.38
CA GLU A 42 -24.96 -2.27 1.74
C GLU A 42 -23.94 -1.76 2.76
N VAL A 43 -22.82 -1.15 2.35
CA VAL A 43 -21.85 -0.55 3.29
C VAL A 43 -22.08 0.96 3.37
N ASP A 44 -22.66 1.42 4.49
CA ASP A 44 -22.82 2.85 4.76
C ASP A 44 -21.45 3.53 4.93
N GLY A 45 -21.30 4.74 4.40
CA GLY A 45 -20.05 5.50 4.52
C GLY A 45 -20.02 6.74 3.62
N ILE A 46 -18.86 7.39 3.58
CA ILE A 46 -18.65 8.62 2.79
C ILE A 46 -17.35 8.58 2.01
N TYR A 47 -17.29 9.33 0.92
CA TYR A 47 -16.03 9.56 0.21
C TYR A 47 -15.29 10.77 0.80
N HIS A 48 -14.01 10.57 1.08
CA HIS A 48 -13.05 11.62 1.36
C HIS A 48 -12.18 11.87 0.12
N GLU A 49 -12.04 13.12 -0.29
CA GLU A 49 -11.09 13.53 -1.34
C GLU A 49 -9.75 13.84 -0.69
N VAL A 50 -8.73 13.06 -1.05
CA VAL A 50 -7.37 13.18 -0.49
C VAL A 50 -6.82 14.56 -0.82
N GLN A 51 -6.37 15.29 0.19
CA GLN A 51 -5.75 16.61 0.06
C GLN A 51 -4.21 16.51 -0.02
N PRO A 52 -3.51 17.55 -0.53
CA PRO A 52 -2.06 17.58 -0.53
C PRO A 52 -1.46 17.38 0.87
N GLY A 53 -0.61 16.37 1.02
CA GLY A 53 0.09 16.05 2.27
C GLY A 53 -0.66 15.07 3.18
N GLU A 54 -1.85 14.63 2.81
CA GLU A 54 -2.55 13.56 3.51
C GLU A 54 -1.98 12.19 3.13
N THR A 55 -1.98 11.28 4.10
CA THR A 55 -1.69 9.86 3.95
C THR A 55 -2.94 9.05 4.29
N LEU A 56 -3.00 7.79 3.86
CA LEU A 56 -4.14 6.92 4.23
C LEU A 56 -4.26 6.84 5.75
N ASN A 57 -3.12 6.81 6.43
CA ASN A 57 -3.02 6.85 7.88
C ASN A 57 -3.57 8.15 8.50
N SER A 58 -3.26 9.34 7.95
CA SER A 58 -3.79 10.61 8.48
C SER A 58 -5.30 10.71 8.28
N ILE A 59 -5.81 10.24 7.14
CA ILE A 59 -7.24 10.20 6.83
C ILE A 59 -7.95 9.26 7.81
N CYS A 60 -7.55 7.99 7.87
CA CYS A 60 -8.17 6.99 8.76
C CYS A 60 -8.13 7.44 10.23
N ARG A 61 -7.02 8.03 10.70
CA ARG A 61 -6.92 8.59 12.06
C ARG A 61 -7.98 9.66 12.30
N ASN A 62 -8.16 10.59 11.36
CA ASN A 62 -9.13 11.67 11.52
C ASN A 62 -10.58 11.15 11.52
N TYR A 63 -10.85 10.07 10.79
CA TYR A 63 -12.15 9.41 10.73
C TYR A 63 -12.39 8.37 11.83
N SER A 64 -11.35 8.00 12.58
CA SER A 64 -11.38 6.88 13.51
C SER A 64 -11.67 5.53 12.84
N ALA A 65 -11.25 5.38 11.59
CA ALA A 65 -11.50 4.19 10.76
C ALA A 65 -10.31 3.22 10.80
N ASP A 66 -10.59 1.92 10.69
CA ASP A 66 -9.54 0.92 10.53
C ASP A 66 -8.87 1.08 9.16
N ILE A 67 -7.54 1.25 9.17
CA ILE A 67 -6.79 1.54 7.94
C ILE A 67 -6.80 0.36 6.97
N GLN A 68 -6.88 -0.89 7.47
CA GLN A 68 -6.92 -2.06 6.59
C GLN A 68 -8.30 -2.26 6.00
N GLU A 69 -9.36 -2.08 6.79
CA GLU A 69 -10.73 -2.10 6.29
C GLU A 69 -10.93 -1.04 5.20
N VAL A 70 -10.49 0.20 5.45
CA VAL A 70 -10.51 1.25 4.44
C VAL A 70 -9.70 0.84 3.22
N ALA A 71 -8.50 0.29 3.40
CA ALA A 71 -7.69 -0.14 2.27
C ALA A 71 -8.36 -1.25 1.44
N GLU A 72 -8.95 -2.25 2.10
CA GLU A 72 -9.63 -3.37 1.46
C GLU A 72 -10.85 -2.91 0.66
N VAL A 73 -11.72 -2.08 1.25
CA VAL A 73 -12.93 -1.57 0.58
C VAL A 73 -12.57 -0.67 -0.61
N ASN A 74 -11.41 0.00 -0.55
CA ASN A 74 -10.93 0.87 -1.63
C ASN A 74 -9.97 0.18 -2.61
N GLY A 75 -9.70 -1.13 -2.46
CA GLY A 75 -8.70 -1.82 -3.30
C GLY A 75 -7.29 -1.24 -3.20
N ILE A 76 -6.95 -0.61 -2.08
CA ILE A 76 -5.63 -0.02 -1.83
C ILE A 76 -4.70 -1.13 -1.33
N GLU A 77 -3.85 -1.63 -2.22
CA GLU A 77 -2.84 -2.65 -1.87
C GLU A 77 -1.63 -2.05 -1.14
N ASP A 78 -1.35 -0.77 -1.38
CA ASP A 78 -0.22 -0.02 -0.82
C ASP A 78 -0.71 1.24 -0.09
N PRO A 79 -0.55 1.35 1.25
CA PRO A 79 -1.00 2.52 2.00
C PRO A 79 -0.37 3.84 1.52
N ASP A 80 0.81 3.79 0.91
CA ASP A 80 1.53 4.98 0.43
C ASP A 80 1.19 5.34 -1.03
N SER A 81 0.27 4.61 -1.68
CA SER A 81 -0.09 4.84 -3.08
C SER A 81 -1.15 5.91 -3.33
N ILE A 82 -1.82 6.38 -2.28
CA ILE A 82 -2.85 7.43 -2.41
C ILE A 82 -2.19 8.80 -2.69
N ARG A 83 -2.89 9.64 -3.45
CA ARG A 83 -2.41 10.96 -3.89
C ARG A 83 -3.50 12.01 -3.76
N ALA A 84 -3.09 13.26 -3.66
CA ALA A 84 -4.03 14.39 -3.70
C ALA A 84 -4.96 14.30 -4.92
N GLY A 85 -6.26 14.44 -4.69
CA GLY A 85 -7.33 14.28 -5.68
C GLY A 85 -7.86 12.86 -5.85
N ASP A 86 -7.25 11.84 -5.22
CA ASP A 86 -7.85 10.51 -5.12
C ASP A 86 -9.10 10.57 -4.22
N ARG A 87 -10.09 9.71 -4.46
CA ARG A 87 -11.27 9.57 -3.58
C ARG A 87 -11.21 8.23 -2.84
N VAL A 88 -11.22 8.31 -1.51
CA VAL A 88 -11.21 7.15 -0.61
C VAL A 88 -12.55 7.06 0.11
N PHE A 89 -13.24 5.94 -0.04
CA PHE A 89 -14.45 5.60 0.71
C PHE A 89 -14.08 5.23 2.15
N ILE A 90 -14.72 5.87 3.12
CA ILE A 90 -14.54 5.60 4.55
C ILE A 90 -15.83 4.93 5.04
N PRO A 91 -15.80 3.62 5.34
CA PRO A 91 -16.97 2.92 5.85
C PRO A 91 -17.36 3.46 7.23
N GLU A 92 -18.65 3.38 7.54
CA GLU A 92 -19.29 3.80 8.80
C GLU A 92 -19.18 5.30 9.15
N ALA A 93 -18.46 6.08 8.35
CA ALA A 93 -18.34 7.51 8.54
C ALA A 93 -19.62 8.24 8.11
N SER A 94 -20.21 9.02 9.02
CA SER A 94 -21.48 9.73 8.81
C SER A 94 -21.33 11.21 8.43
N ALA A 95 -20.11 11.77 8.48
CA ALA A 95 -19.83 13.15 8.09
C ALA A 95 -18.38 13.36 7.65
N VAL A 96 -18.17 14.20 6.61
CA VAL A 96 -16.83 14.54 6.10
C VAL A 96 -16.08 15.37 7.16
N ARG A 97 -14.88 14.92 7.54
CA ARG A 97 -14.01 15.62 8.49
C ARG A 97 -12.86 16.28 7.72
N LYS A 98 -12.57 17.56 8.01
CA LYS A 98 -11.35 18.21 7.49
C LYS A 98 -10.14 17.54 8.14
N VAL A 99 -9.24 16.98 7.35
CA VAL A 99 -7.96 16.46 7.84
C VAL A 99 -6.96 17.60 7.73
N GLY A 100 -6.29 17.94 8.83
CA GLY A 100 -5.23 18.96 8.82
C GLY A 100 -3.91 18.36 8.29
N PRO A 101 -2.97 19.19 7.81
CA PRO A 101 -1.63 18.71 7.45
C PRO A 101 -0.98 18.04 8.66
N GLU A 102 -0.33 16.89 8.47
CA GLU A 102 0.36 16.15 9.52
C GLU A 102 1.37 17.05 10.24
N THR A 103 1.05 17.49 11.46
CA THR A 103 2.04 18.02 12.38
C THR A 103 2.60 16.83 13.17
N LYS A 104 3.93 16.75 13.28
CA LYS A 104 4.69 15.65 13.93
C LYS A 104 4.44 15.50 15.45
N GLY A 105 3.30 15.93 15.99
CA GLY A 105 3.12 16.12 17.43
C GLY A 105 1.85 15.57 18.06
N ASP A 106 0.90 15.00 17.30
CA ASP A 106 -0.40 14.61 17.87
C ASP A 106 -0.71 13.12 17.59
N GLU A 107 -0.11 12.25 18.40
CA GLU A 107 -0.22 10.78 18.33
C GLU A 107 -1.24 10.18 19.31
N ARG A 108 -2.21 10.95 19.79
CA ARG A 108 -3.24 10.40 20.68
C ARG A 108 -4.62 10.72 20.15
N VAL A 109 -5.22 9.69 19.56
CA VAL A 109 -6.57 9.17 19.87
C VAL A 109 -7.07 8.41 18.64
N GLN A 110 -7.53 7.16 18.86
CA GLN A 110 -8.29 6.28 17.93
C GLN A 110 -7.53 5.51 16.87
N ASP A 111 -6.39 4.97 17.27
CA ASP A 111 -5.52 4.15 16.44
C ASP A 111 -5.01 2.97 17.27
N SER A 112 -5.97 2.32 17.92
CA SER A 112 -5.65 1.41 19.00
C SER A 112 -5.28 0.02 18.48
N GLU A 113 -5.77 -0.43 17.32
CA GLU A 113 -5.47 -1.80 16.88
C GLU A 113 -4.35 -1.85 15.85
N VAL A 114 -4.37 -1.05 14.78
CA VAL A 114 -3.32 -1.14 13.76
C VAL A 114 -1.99 -0.45 14.15
N ARG A 115 -1.96 0.73 14.81
CA ARG A 115 -0.69 1.20 15.44
C ARG A 115 -0.32 0.51 16.74
N ARG A 116 -1.17 -0.34 17.34
CA ARG A 116 -0.64 -1.28 18.34
C ARG A 116 0.42 -2.19 17.72
N PHE A 117 0.51 -2.31 16.40
CA PHE A 117 1.42 -3.24 15.72
C PHE A 117 2.27 -2.63 14.59
N SER A 118 1.91 -1.46 14.05
CA SER A 118 2.74 -0.73 13.09
C SER A 118 4.10 -0.43 13.71
N GLY A 119 5.17 -1.05 13.19
CA GLY A 119 6.53 -0.92 13.73
C GLY A 119 6.91 -1.97 14.78
N ASP A 120 6.01 -2.88 15.17
CA ASP A 120 6.35 -4.05 15.99
C ASP A 120 7.13 -5.11 15.18
N PHE A 121 7.03 -5.06 13.84
CA PHE A 121 7.67 -5.99 12.93
C PHE A 121 8.74 -5.30 12.08
N ILE A 122 9.84 -6.00 11.80
CA ILE A 122 10.86 -5.60 10.83
C ILE A 122 10.67 -6.35 9.51
N TRP A 123 11.29 -5.84 8.44
CA TRP A 123 11.39 -6.59 7.19
C TRP A 123 12.07 -7.95 7.43
N PRO A 124 11.46 -9.06 6.99
CA PRO A 124 12.00 -10.40 7.24
C PRO A 124 13.15 -10.77 6.28
N VAL A 125 13.32 -10.01 5.20
CA VAL A 125 14.38 -10.19 4.21
C VAL A 125 14.67 -8.87 3.50
N ASP A 126 15.93 -8.64 3.15
CA ASP A 126 16.31 -7.56 2.24
C ASP A 126 16.04 -7.99 0.79
N GLY A 127 15.21 -7.23 0.08
CA GLY A 127 14.67 -7.62 -1.22
C GLY A 127 13.60 -6.66 -1.74
N VAL A 128 12.92 -7.04 -2.82
CA VAL A 128 11.91 -6.20 -3.49
C VAL A 128 10.55 -6.87 -3.43
N VAL A 129 9.52 -6.12 -3.03
CA VAL A 129 8.13 -6.64 -3.07
C VAL A 129 7.71 -6.77 -4.54
N THR A 130 7.47 -8.00 -4.99
CA THR A 130 7.07 -8.33 -6.38
C THR A 130 5.61 -8.72 -6.50
N SER A 131 4.96 -9.08 -5.39
CA SER A 131 3.53 -9.35 -5.31
C SER A 131 2.98 -8.83 -3.99
N ARG A 132 1.84 -8.14 -4.05
CA ARG A 132 1.18 -7.54 -2.89
C ARG A 132 0.05 -8.42 -2.36
N PHE A 133 -0.41 -8.12 -1.16
CA PHE A 133 -1.57 -8.76 -0.53
C PHE A 133 -2.86 -8.40 -1.28
N GLY A 134 -3.81 -9.34 -1.31
CA GLY A 134 -5.17 -9.08 -1.83
C GLY A 134 -5.59 -10.01 -2.98
N ILE A 135 -6.66 -9.65 -3.67
CA ILE A 135 -7.21 -10.44 -4.78
C ILE A 135 -6.45 -10.12 -6.08
N ARG A 136 -5.90 -11.16 -6.71
CA ARG A 136 -5.23 -11.10 -8.01
C ARG A 136 -5.81 -12.12 -8.97
N TRP A 137 -6.33 -11.67 -10.11
CA TRP A 137 -6.91 -12.56 -11.13
C TRP A 137 -7.99 -13.53 -10.56
N GLY A 138 -8.77 -13.06 -9.59
CA GLY A 138 -9.77 -13.87 -8.88
C GLY A 138 -9.22 -14.86 -7.84
N LYS A 139 -7.91 -14.83 -7.56
CA LYS A 139 -7.27 -15.64 -6.51
C LYS A 139 -6.74 -14.74 -5.40
N ARG A 140 -7.01 -15.13 -4.16
CA ARG A 140 -6.54 -14.42 -2.97
C ARG A 140 -5.07 -14.73 -2.69
N HIS A 141 -4.30 -13.68 -2.40
CA HIS A 141 -2.93 -13.74 -1.95
C HIS A 141 -2.86 -13.23 -0.50
N ASP A 142 -2.60 -14.14 0.44
CA ASP A 142 -2.70 -13.89 1.89
C ASP A 142 -1.47 -13.20 2.49
N GLY A 143 -0.48 -12.86 1.66
CA GLY A 143 0.77 -12.24 2.07
C GLY A 143 1.35 -11.31 1.03
N ILE A 144 2.65 -11.04 1.15
CA ILE A 144 3.46 -10.38 0.14
C ILE A 144 4.58 -11.31 -0.32
N ASP A 145 4.97 -11.19 -1.58
CA ASP A 145 6.13 -11.89 -2.12
C ASP A 145 7.29 -10.91 -2.22
N ILE A 146 8.41 -11.26 -1.58
CA ILE A 146 9.62 -10.46 -1.54
C ILE A 146 10.72 -11.21 -2.31
N ALA A 147 11.00 -10.75 -3.52
CA ALA A 147 12.06 -11.31 -4.34
C ALA A 147 13.43 -10.97 -3.76
N ALA A 148 14.25 -12.00 -3.61
CA ALA A 148 15.64 -11.92 -3.19
C ALA A 148 16.40 -13.14 -3.73
N PRO A 149 17.74 -13.08 -3.90
CA PRO A 149 18.51 -14.23 -4.35
C PRO A 149 18.33 -15.45 -3.43
N GLU A 150 18.32 -16.65 -4.00
CA GLU A 150 18.29 -17.88 -3.21
C GLU A 150 19.48 -17.92 -2.22
N GLY A 151 19.21 -18.34 -0.98
CA GLY A 151 20.18 -18.35 0.10
C GLY A 151 20.24 -17.07 0.94
N THR A 152 19.59 -15.99 0.51
CA THR A 152 19.47 -14.74 1.29
C THR A 152 18.89 -15.05 2.68
N PRO A 153 19.46 -14.55 3.78
CA PRO A 153 18.93 -14.81 5.12
C PRO A 153 17.51 -14.30 5.29
N VAL A 154 16.64 -15.16 5.84
CA VAL A 154 15.29 -14.78 6.31
C VAL A 154 15.34 -14.71 7.83
N VAL A 155 14.88 -13.60 8.38
CA VAL A 155 14.88 -13.31 9.81
C VAL A 155 13.47 -13.25 10.39
N ALA A 156 13.34 -13.54 11.68
CA ALA A 156 12.08 -13.35 12.40
C ALA A 156 11.71 -11.86 12.43
N ALA A 157 10.55 -11.54 11.86
CA ALA A 157 10.04 -10.17 11.81
C ALA A 157 9.76 -9.60 13.21
N ALA A 158 9.48 -10.44 14.19
CA ALA A 158 9.37 -10.08 15.60
C ALA A 158 9.80 -11.26 16.50
N ALA A 159 10.06 -10.98 17.78
CA ALA A 159 10.33 -12.04 18.76
C ALA A 159 9.09 -12.92 18.97
N GLY A 160 9.28 -14.22 19.16
CA GLY A 160 8.16 -15.15 19.25
C GLY A 160 8.59 -16.60 19.48
N SER A 161 7.63 -17.51 19.38
CA SER A 161 7.83 -18.95 19.48
C SER A 161 7.48 -19.64 18.16
N VAL A 162 8.27 -20.63 17.74
CA VAL A 162 8.03 -21.40 16.52
C VAL A 162 6.85 -22.35 16.74
N LEU A 163 5.75 -22.10 16.03
CA LEU A 163 4.58 -22.99 15.99
C LEU A 163 4.77 -24.16 15.03
N PHE A 164 5.49 -23.92 13.92
CA PHE A 164 5.74 -24.92 12.89
C PHE A 164 7.08 -24.64 12.19
N ALA A 165 7.82 -25.70 11.90
CA ALA A 165 9.05 -25.65 11.12
C ALA A 165 9.20 -26.97 10.34
N GLY A 166 8.83 -26.96 9.06
CA GLY A 166 8.80 -28.18 8.25
C GLY A 166 8.40 -27.92 6.80
N ASN A 167 8.14 -28.99 6.05
CA ASN A 167 7.61 -28.88 4.68
C ASN A 167 6.08 -28.98 4.69
N GLU A 168 5.40 -28.03 4.06
CA GLU A 168 3.94 -27.94 4.01
C GLU A 168 3.45 -27.66 2.58
N GLY A 169 3.26 -28.73 1.81
CA GLY A 169 2.61 -28.71 0.49
C GLY A 169 3.01 -27.55 -0.41
N GLY A 170 2.03 -26.70 -0.74
CA GLY A 170 2.21 -25.54 -1.62
C GLY A 170 3.16 -24.47 -1.09
N TYR A 171 3.30 -24.33 0.24
CA TYR A 171 4.22 -23.38 0.87
C TYR A 171 5.68 -23.85 0.84
N GLY A 172 5.93 -25.14 0.60
CA GLY A 172 7.27 -25.70 0.65
C GLY A 172 7.82 -25.69 2.07
N ASN A 173 9.11 -25.36 2.24
CA ASN A 173 9.70 -25.25 3.57
C ASN A 173 9.19 -23.98 4.25
N LEU A 174 8.50 -24.18 5.37
CA LEU A 174 7.65 -23.22 6.04
C LEU A 174 8.10 -23.05 7.49
N VAL A 175 8.17 -21.79 7.92
CA VAL A 175 8.27 -21.43 9.34
C VAL A 175 7.03 -20.63 9.71
N ILE A 176 6.39 -20.97 10.82
CA ILE A 176 5.28 -20.20 11.40
C ILE A 176 5.68 -19.79 12.81
N LEU A 177 5.60 -18.49 13.10
CA LEU A 177 5.91 -17.93 14.41
C LEU A 177 4.66 -17.35 15.06
N GLN A 178 4.45 -17.68 16.34
CA GLN A 178 3.51 -16.97 17.22
C GLN A 178 4.22 -15.83 17.93
N HIS A 179 3.57 -14.68 17.94
CA HIS A 179 4.01 -13.48 18.63
C HIS A 179 2.99 -13.06 19.70
N LYS A 180 3.29 -11.95 20.38
CA LYS A 180 2.38 -11.32 21.35
C LYS A 180 1.09 -10.86 20.67
N LYS A 181 0.05 -10.61 21.50
CA LYS A 181 -1.26 -10.06 21.08
C LYS A 181 -1.89 -10.85 19.90
N ASN A 182 -1.77 -12.18 19.92
CA ASN A 182 -2.38 -13.09 18.94
C ASN A 182 -1.88 -12.91 17.49
N MET A 183 -0.71 -12.30 17.28
CA MET A 183 -0.13 -12.14 15.94
C MET A 183 0.67 -13.38 15.52
N ILE A 184 0.55 -13.76 14.26
CA ILE A 184 1.28 -14.87 13.64
C ILE A 184 2.02 -14.36 12.40
N THR A 185 3.25 -14.83 12.18
CA THR A 185 3.95 -14.62 10.91
C THR A 185 4.28 -15.94 10.22
N ILE A 186 4.20 -15.93 8.89
CA ILE A 186 4.46 -17.09 8.04
C ILE A 186 5.59 -16.75 7.08
N TYR A 187 6.56 -17.66 6.94
CA TYR A 187 7.72 -17.54 6.07
C TYR A 187 7.78 -18.79 5.21
N ALA A 188 7.48 -18.66 3.91
CA ALA A 188 7.35 -19.79 3.00
C ALA A 188 8.35 -19.76 1.84
N HIS A 189 8.37 -20.84 1.07
CA HIS A 189 9.25 -21.08 -0.07
C HIS A 189 10.75 -21.12 0.28
N ASN A 190 11.10 -21.31 1.55
CA ASN A 190 12.49 -21.30 1.99
C ASN A 190 13.30 -22.45 1.38
N ARG A 191 14.62 -22.29 1.19
CA ARG A 191 15.49 -23.42 0.80
C ARG A 191 15.91 -24.26 2.00
N SER A 192 16.12 -23.62 3.16
CA SER A 192 16.52 -24.25 4.41
C SER A 192 15.79 -23.59 5.58
N ILE A 193 15.59 -24.37 6.65
CA ILE A 193 15.01 -23.92 7.91
C ILE A 193 16.11 -24.03 8.97
N GLU A 194 16.27 -22.99 9.79
CA GLU A 194 17.35 -22.84 10.78
C GLU A 194 16.83 -22.92 12.23
N VAL A 195 15.54 -23.23 12.41
CA VAL A 195 14.85 -23.36 13.70
C VAL A 195 13.96 -24.61 13.71
N LYS A 196 13.49 -25.02 14.89
CA LYS A 196 12.56 -26.14 15.06
C LYS A 196 11.35 -25.72 15.88
N GLU A 197 10.29 -26.52 15.81
CA GLU A 197 9.10 -26.35 16.65
C GLU A 197 9.46 -26.18 18.13
N ALA A 198 8.69 -25.31 18.80
CA ALA A 198 8.88 -24.89 20.20
C ALA A 198 10.14 -24.06 20.50
N ASP A 199 11.02 -23.79 19.52
CA ASP A 199 12.09 -22.81 19.73
C ASP A 199 11.52 -21.41 20.01
N THR A 200 12.23 -20.63 20.82
CA THR A 200 11.98 -19.18 20.96
C THR A 200 13.00 -18.42 20.13
N VAL A 201 12.54 -17.38 19.42
CA VAL A 201 13.36 -16.55 18.55
C VAL A 201 13.27 -15.08 18.94
N GLN A 202 14.37 -14.34 18.74
CA GLN A 202 14.40 -12.89 18.87
C GLN A 202 14.07 -12.22 17.52
N GLN A 203 13.58 -10.98 17.56
CA GLN A 203 13.43 -10.18 16.34
C GLN A 203 14.79 -10.04 15.64
N GLY A 204 14.83 -10.23 14.32
CA GLY A 204 16.07 -10.20 13.53
C GLY A 204 16.92 -11.47 13.61
N GLN A 205 16.53 -12.46 14.42
CA GLN A 205 17.20 -13.75 14.41
C GLN A 205 16.97 -14.45 13.07
N LYS A 206 18.03 -14.98 12.45
CA LYS A 206 17.91 -15.81 11.25
C LYS A 206 17.14 -17.09 11.57
N ILE A 207 16.10 -17.36 10.79
CA ILE A 207 15.21 -18.53 10.95
C ILE A 207 15.16 -19.42 9.71
N ALA A 208 15.54 -18.89 8.55
CA ALA A 208 15.51 -19.61 7.29
C ALA A 208 16.42 -18.94 6.25
N GLN A 209 16.43 -19.49 5.03
CA GLN A 209 17.02 -18.86 3.86
C GLN A 209 16.03 -18.86 2.70
N VAL A 210 15.99 -17.77 1.94
CA VAL A 210 15.17 -17.63 0.73
C VAL A 210 15.44 -18.81 -0.20
N GLY A 211 14.38 -19.34 -0.80
CA GLY A 211 14.45 -20.42 -1.77
C GLY A 211 13.33 -20.33 -2.79
N GLN A 212 13.04 -21.50 -3.37
CA GLN A 212 11.97 -21.70 -4.33
C GLN A 212 11.26 -23.05 -4.08
N THR A 213 11.17 -23.49 -2.82
CA THR A 213 10.51 -24.77 -2.50
C THR A 213 8.98 -24.64 -2.57
N GLY A 214 8.29 -25.77 -2.73
CA GLY A 214 6.83 -25.77 -2.89
C GLY A 214 6.40 -25.20 -4.25
N ARG A 215 5.34 -24.40 -4.27
CA ARG A 215 4.77 -23.84 -5.51
C ARG A 215 5.23 -22.40 -5.75
N ALA A 216 6.49 -22.24 -6.13
CA ALA A 216 7.13 -20.95 -6.40
C ALA A 216 7.63 -20.84 -7.86
N THR A 217 7.41 -19.70 -8.52
CA THR A 217 7.83 -19.45 -9.91
C THR A 217 9.26 -18.93 -10.05
N GLY A 218 9.88 -18.53 -8.95
CA GLY A 218 11.27 -18.07 -8.85
C GLY A 218 11.67 -17.87 -7.39
N PRO A 219 12.95 -17.59 -7.08
CA PRO A 219 13.38 -17.35 -5.71
C PRO A 219 12.72 -16.12 -5.09
N HIS A 220 11.98 -16.33 -3.99
CA HIS A 220 11.36 -15.27 -3.20
C HIS A 220 10.99 -15.80 -1.80
N LEU A 221 10.74 -14.88 -0.88
CA LEU A 221 10.04 -15.16 0.37
C LEU A 221 8.56 -14.81 0.19
N HIS A 222 7.67 -15.77 0.41
CA HIS A 222 6.27 -15.45 0.67
C HIS A 222 6.09 -15.20 2.17
N PHE A 223 5.67 -14.00 2.52
CA PHE A 223 5.58 -13.52 3.89
C PHE A 223 4.15 -13.10 4.24
N GLU A 224 3.62 -13.63 5.32
CA GLU A 224 2.30 -13.25 5.83
C GLU A 224 2.38 -12.72 7.26
N ILE A 225 1.44 -11.83 7.57
CA ILE A 225 1.10 -11.43 8.93
C ILE A 225 -0.38 -11.77 9.13
N ARG A 226 -0.69 -12.45 10.23
CA ARG A 226 -2.07 -12.82 10.59
C ARG A 226 -2.40 -12.35 12.00
N GLU A 227 -3.65 -11.97 12.21
CA GLU A 227 -4.24 -11.81 13.53
C GLU A 227 -5.13 -13.04 13.80
N GLY A 228 -4.65 -13.93 14.67
CA GLY A 228 -5.20 -15.27 14.80
C GLY A 228 -5.21 -16.00 13.46
N ARG A 229 -6.41 -16.29 12.93
CA ARG A 229 -6.58 -16.98 11.64
C ARG A 229 -6.70 -16.06 10.44
N ASN A 230 -6.84 -14.74 10.65
CA ASN A 230 -7.16 -13.79 9.62
C ASN A 230 -5.88 -13.18 9.03
N PRO A 231 -5.59 -13.38 7.73
CA PRO A 231 -4.49 -12.68 7.06
C PRO A 231 -4.74 -11.18 7.00
N ARG A 232 -3.71 -10.40 7.32
CA ARG A 232 -3.70 -8.94 7.33
C ARG A 232 -2.58 -8.48 6.41
N ASN A 233 -2.80 -7.39 5.66
CA ASN A 233 -1.81 -6.94 4.68
C ASN A 233 -0.49 -6.56 5.38
N PRO A 234 0.63 -7.28 5.14
CA PRO A 234 1.90 -7.06 5.84
C PRO A 234 2.46 -5.63 5.72
N LEU A 235 2.13 -4.92 4.63
CA LEU A 235 2.63 -3.56 4.38
C LEU A 235 2.13 -2.52 5.39
N PHE A 236 1.07 -2.83 6.16
CA PHE A 236 0.59 -1.97 7.24
C PHE A 236 1.35 -2.15 8.56
N PHE A 237 2.19 -3.19 8.67
CA PHE A 237 2.92 -3.52 9.90
C PHE A 237 4.42 -3.33 9.78
N LEU A 238 4.94 -3.34 8.56
CA LEU A 238 6.36 -3.21 8.25
C LEU A 238 6.77 -1.73 8.16
N PRO A 239 8.02 -1.38 8.51
CA PRO A 239 8.51 -0.02 8.37
C PRO A 239 8.57 0.36 6.89
N LYS A 240 8.45 1.66 6.59
CA LYS A 240 8.65 2.16 5.23
C LYS A 240 10.07 1.86 4.75
N LYS A 241 10.20 1.44 3.49
CA LYS A 241 11.48 1.30 2.81
C LYS A 241 11.99 2.63 2.28
#